data_AF-A0A1E4INI4-F1
#
_entry.id   AF-A0A1E4INI4-F1
#
_cell.length_a   1.000
_cell.length_b   1.000
_cell.length_c   1.000
_cell.angle_alpha   90.00
_cell.angle_beta   90.00
_cell.angle_gamma   90.00
#
_symmetry.space_group_name_H-M   'P 1'
#
loop_
_entity.id
_entity.type
_entity.pdbx_description
1 polymer ?
#
loop_
_entity_poly.entity_id
_entity_poly.type
_entity_poly.pdbx_seq_one_letter_code
_entity_poly.pdbx_strand_id
1 'polypeptide(L)'
;MVEGYTKDELAAMERLYDVEFSGELRAFMLEMGRSDGGLLGDDPISLYRARSVRRHVFFQAGMDDRFLAMKKFELRFEGSLIVAVESETQFYFLLTKSDQPDLVYRYDDDFPDATDPGAMTSTGMTFMEYMHRAVRVHTKPGSGVVCRGEMIVI
;
A
#
# COMPACT_ATOMS: atom_id res chain seq x y z
N MET A 1 -4.87 -13.52 -14.62
CA MET A 1 -3.50 -14.07 -14.65
C MET A 1 -2.69 -13.27 -13.65
N VAL A 2 -1.79 -13.90 -12.92
CA VAL A 2 -0.87 -13.18 -12.02
C VAL A 2 0.10 -12.37 -12.88
N GLU A 3 0.27 -11.09 -12.56
CA GLU A 3 1.07 -10.16 -13.35
C GLU A 3 1.80 -9.17 -12.43
N GLY A 4 3.13 -9.08 -12.58
CA GLY A 4 3.96 -8.14 -11.86
C GLY A 4 4.50 -7.02 -12.76
N TYR A 5 5.15 -6.05 -12.12
CA TYR A 5 5.87 -4.99 -12.82
C TYR A 5 7.27 -5.46 -13.24
N THR A 6 7.80 -4.86 -14.29
CA THR A 6 9.21 -5.03 -14.67
C THR A 6 10.12 -4.21 -13.75
N LYS A 7 11.43 -4.51 -13.76
CA LYS A 7 12.42 -3.73 -12.99
C LYS A 7 12.48 -2.26 -13.42
N ASP A 8 12.32 -1.99 -14.72
CA ASP A 8 12.38 -0.63 -15.26
C ASP A 8 11.13 0.17 -14.85
N GLU A 9 9.97 -0.48 -14.83
CA GLU A 9 8.72 0.10 -14.32
C GLU A 9 8.82 0.39 -12.82
N LEU A 10 9.38 -0.52 -12.02
CA LEU A 10 9.63 -0.26 -10.60
C LEU A 10 10.53 0.95 -10.40
N ALA A 11 11.65 1.04 -11.11
CA ALA A 11 12.55 2.19 -11.01
C ALA A 11 11.84 3.51 -11.36
N ALA A 12 10.91 3.48 -12.33
CA ALA A 12 10.11 4.64 -12.67
C ALA A 12 9.03 4.96 -11.63
N MET A 13 8.43 3.94 -11.00
CA MET A 13 7.51 4.10 -9.88
C MET A 13 8.22 4.68 -8.64
N GLU A 14 9.44 4.26 -8.32
CA GLU A 14 10.23 4.83 -7.21
C GLU A 14 10.34 6.35 -7.33
N ARG A 15 10.62 6.84 -8.55
CA ARG A 15 10.68 8.28 -8.83
C ARG A 15 9.31 8.97 -8.80
N LEU A 16 8.26 8.30 -9.28
CA LEU A 16 6.93 8.88 -9.38
C LEU A 16 6.24 9.02 -8.01
N TYR A 17 6.43 8.04 -7.13
CA TYR A 17 5.81 7.98 -5.81
C TYR A 17 6.74 8.39 -4.67
N ASP A 18 8.02 8.64 -4.96
CA ASP A 18 9.07 8.93 -3.99
C ASP A 18 9.23 7.84 -2.91
N VAL A 19 9.29 6.58 -3.36
CA VAL A 19 9.40 5.36 -2.54
C VAL A 19 10.60 4.52 -2.98
N GLU A 20 10.99 3.52 -2.18
CA GLU A 20 12.01 2.54 -2.54
C GLU A 20 11.44 1.10 -2.51
N PHE A 21 11.52 0.38 -3.62
CA PHE A 21 11.10 -1.03 -3.62
C PHE A 21 12.26 -1.90 -3.17
N SER A 22 12.24 -2.31 -1.91
CA SER A 22 13.19 -3.27 -1.32
C SER A 22 12.44 -4.45 -0.65
N GLY A 23 13.19 -5.43 -0.15
CA GLY A 23 12.66 -6.51 0.69
C GLY A 23 11.51 -7.30 0.07
N GLU A 24 10.50 -7.58 0.90
CA GLU A 24 9.31 -8.34 0.56
C GLU A 24 8.43 -7.59 -0.46
N LEU A 25 8.27 -6.28 -0.28
CA LEU A 25 7.48 -5.44 -1.18
C LEU A 25 8.02 -5.51 -2.61
N ARG A 26 9.34 -5.45 -2.80
CA ARG A 26 9.96 -5.54 -4.13
C ARG A 26 9.68 -6.88 -4.80
N ALA A 27 9.82 -7.98 -4.06
CA ALA A 27 9.56 -9.32 -4.59
C ALA A 27 8.09 -9.44 -5.02
N PHE A 28 7.17 -8.97 -4.18
CA PHE A 28 5.75 -8.94 -4.48
C PHE A 28 5.41 -8.11 -5.72
N MET A 29 5.96 -6.90 -5.83
CA MET A 29 5.66 -6.02 -6.95
C MET A 29 6.14 -6.59 -8.29
N LEU A 30 7.26 -7.31 -8.30
CA LEU A 30 7.81 -8.00 -9.47
C LEU A 30 7.00 -9.24 -9.87
N GLU A 31 6.40 -9.94 -8.90
CA GLU A 31 5.66 -11.17 -9.17
C GLU A 31 4.19 -10.91 -9.49
N MET A 32 3.55 -10.03 -8.71
CA MET A 32 2.10 -9.83 -8.76
C MET A 32 1.63 -8.38 -8.54
N GLY A 33 2.52 -7.39 -8.52
CA GLY A 33 2.16 -6.00 -8.24
C GLY A 33 1.08 -5.36 -9.14
N ARG A 34 0.86 -5.89 -10.35
CA ARG A 34 -0.22 -5.41 -11.25
C ARG A 34 -1.53 -6.16 -11.01
N SER A 35 -1.45 -7.47 -10.78
CA SER A 35 -2.60 -8.35 -10.54
C SER A 35 -2.17 -9.63 -9.82
N ASP A 36 -2.94 -10.04 -8.81
CA ASP A 36 -2.80 -11.34 -8.14
C ASP A 36 -3.56 -12.48 -8.84
N GLY A 37 -4.11 -12.23 -10.03
CA GLY A 37 -4.92 -13.21 -10.75
C GLY A 37 -6.32 -13.42 -10.18
N GLY A 38 -6.81 -12.51 -9.33
CA GLY A 38 -8.17 -12.51 -8.78
C GLY A 38 -8.30 -13.23 -7.44
N LEU A 39 -7.21 -13.29 -6.65
CA LEU A 39 -7.21 -13.93 -5.33
C LEU A 39 -7.90 -13.04 -4.28
N LEU A 40 -7.46 -11.78 -4.17
CA LEU A 40 -7.99 -10.79 -3.23
C LEU A 40 -8.96 -9.81 -3.90
N GLY A 41 -8.78 -9.54 -5.20
CA GLY A 41 -9.52 -8.47 -5.88
C GLY A 41 -8.98 -7.08 -5.50
N ASP A 42 -9.81 -6.04 -5.63
CA ASP A 42 -9.41 -4.64 -5.42
C ASP A 42 -9.80 -4.03 -4.07
N ASP A 43 -10.37 -4.86 -3.18
CA ASP A 43 -10.77 -4.45 -1.83
C ASP A 43 -10.37 -5.56 -0.83
N PRO A 44 -9.41 -5.31 0.09
CA PRO A 44 -8.89 -4.00 0.49
C PRO A 44 -7.62 -3.53 -0.24
N ILE A 45 -7.06 -4.33 -1.16
CA ILE A 45 -5.73 -4.07 -1.75
C ILE A 45 -5.76 -2.87 -2.71
N SER A 46 -5.22 -1.75 -2.24
CA SER A 46 -5.21 -0.49 -2.98
C SER A 46 -4.46 -0.58 -4.30
N LEU A 47 -3.42 -1.42 -4.37
CA LEU A 47 -2.59 -1.61 -5.57
C LEU A 47 -3.41 -2.07 -6.79
N TYR A 48 -4.47 -2.87 -6.58
CA TYR A 48 -5.27 -3.44 -7.65
C TYR A 48 -6.53 -2.63 -7.97
N ARG A 49 -6.79 -1.53 -7.26
CA ARG A 49 -7.94 -0.67 -7.56
C ARG A 49 -7.84 -0.08 -8.95
N ALA A 50 -8.93 -0.23 -9.70
CA ALA A 50 -9.10 0.33 -11.03
C ALA A 50 -9.16 1.88 -10.96
N ARG A 51 -8.00 2.51 -11.02
CA ARG A 51 -7.81 3.97 -10.99
C ARG A 51 -6.81 4.36 -12.08
N SER A 52 -6.92 5.58 -12.58
CA SER A 52 -5.85 6.14 -13.42
C SER A 52 -4.58 6.36 -12.58
N VAL A 53 -3.42 6.32 -13.23
CA VAL A 53 -2.12 6.60 -12.60
C VAL A 53 -2.14 7.91 -11.82
N ARG A 54 -2.72 8.97 -12.40
CA ARG A 54 -2.91 10.26 -11.72
C ARG A 54 -3.67 10.10 -10.41
N ARG A 55 -4.79 9.36 -10.39
CA ARG A 55 -5.57 9.13 -9.17
C ARG A 55 -4.80 8.30 -8.13
N HIS A 56 -3.96 7.36 -8.57
CA HIS A 56 -3.06 6.63 -7.67
C HIS A 56 -2.02 7.56 -7.03
N VAL A 57 -1.37 8.42 -7.81
CA VAL A 57 -0.40 9.41 -7.28
C VAL A 57 -1.06 10.33 -6.26
N PHE A 58 -2.23 10.90 -6.57
CA PHE A 58 -2.97 11.75 -5.62
C PHE A 58 -3.39 10.98 -4.35
N PHE A 59 -3.79 9.72 -4.49
CA PHE A 59 -4.16 8.89 -3.35
C PHE A 59 -2.98 8.62 -2.42
N GLN A 60 -1.81 8.28 -2.97
CA GLN A 60 -0.61 8.04 -2.19
C GLN A 60 -0.11 9.33 -1.51
N ALA A 61 -0.11 10.45 -2.23
CA ALA A 61 0.27 11.77 -1.69
C ALA A 61 -0.64 12.23 -0.54
N GLY A 62 -1.88 11.75 -0.47
CA GLY A 62 -2.79 12.03 0.63
C GLY A 62 -2.31 11.50 1.99
N MET A 63 -1.26 10.66 2.04
CA MET A 63 -0.65 10.25 3.30
C MET A 63 0.12 11.39 3.98
N ASP A 64 0.72 12.31 3.21
CA ASP A 64 1.45 13.45 3.77
C ASP A 64 0.53 14.36 4.60
N ASP A 65 -0.70 14.56 4.14
CA ASP A 65 -1.72 15.32 4.87
C ASP A 65 -2.07 14.65 6.21
N ARG A 66 -2.08 13.31 6.24
CA ARG A 66 -2.32 12.51 7.46
C ARG A 66 -1.15 12.62 8.43
N PHE A 67 0.08 12.54 7.93
CA PHE A 67 1.28 12.78 8.75
C PHE A 67 1.30 14.20 9.35
N LEU A 68 0.86 15.19 8.58
CA LEU A 68 0.71 16.56 9.08
C LEU A 68 -0.33 16.65 10.21
N ALA A 69 -1.50 16.02 10.05
CA ALA A 69 -2.55 15.98 11.07
C ALA A 69 -2.06 15.35 12.39
N MET A 70 -1.24 14.31 12.30
CA MET A 70 -0.61 13.63 13.44
C MET A 70 0.61 14.35 14.02
N LYS A 71 1.03 15.48 13.44
CA LYS A 71 2.29 16.17 13.80
C LYS A 71 3.53 15.28 13.66
N LYS A 72 3.51 14.32 12.72
CA LYS A 72 4.59 13.37 12.38
C LYS A 72 5.19 13.70 11.03
N PHE A 73 5.52 14.98 10.81
CA PHE A 73 5.91 15.52 9.52
C PHE A 73 7.18 14.86 8.95
N GLU A 74 8.07 14.39 9.82
CA GLU A 74 9.29 13.66 9.46
C GLU A 74 9.01 12.40 8.61
N LEU A 75 7.86 11.75 8.80
CA LEU A 75 7.54 10.49 8.13
C LEU A 75 7.28 10.64 6.63
N ARG A 76 7.01 11.86 6.15
CA ARG A 76 6.85 12.13 4.71
C ARG A 76 8.13 11.83 3.92
N PHE A 77 9.28 11.85 4.58
CA PHE A 77 10.58 11.58 3.94
C PHE A 77 10.93 10.09 3.96
N GLU A 78 10.16 9.27 4.68
CA GLU A 78 10.39 7.83 4.86
C GLU A 78 9.73 6.99 3.74
N GLY A 79 9.25 7.63 2.67
CA GLY A 79 8.71 6.97 1.48
C GLY A 79 7.45 6.16 1.78
N SER A 80 6.38 6.80 2.22
CA SER A 80 5.13 6.11 2.56
C SER A 80 4.45 5.51 1.35
N LEU A 81 4.03 4.24 1.45
CA LEU A 81 3.24 3.57 0.41
C LEU A 81 2.02 2.89 1.02
N ILE A 82 0.82 3.38 0.69
CA ILE A 82 -0.45 2.76 1.08
C ILE A 82 -0.64 1.48 0.25
N VAL A 83 -0.73 0.35 0.93
CA VAL A 83 -0.93 -0.97 0.32
C VAL A 83 -2.39 -1.41 0.37
N ALA A 84 -3.13 -0.97 1.39
CA ALA A 84 -4.53 -1.36 1.56
C ALA A 84 -5.34 -0.32 2.35
N VAL A 85 -6.65 -0.35 2.15
CA VAL A 85 -7.62 0.40 2.97
C VAL A 85 -8.70 -0.57 3.41
N GLU A 86 -8.82 -0.80 4.71
CA GLU A 86 -9.86 -1.62 5.31
C GLU A 86 -10.94 -0.74 5.93
N SER A 87 -12.20 -1.16 5.84
CA SER A 87 -13.36 -0.43 6.39
C SER A 87 -13.46 1.04 5.96
N GLU A 88 -12.86 1.39 4.81
CA GLU A 88 -12.77 2.75 4.25
C GLU A 88 -11.93 3.77 5.06
N THR A 89 -11.67 3.51 6.35
CA THR A 89 -11.00 4.45 7.27
C THR A 89 -9.67 3.94 7.81
N GLN A 90 -9.35 2.66 7.66
CA GLN A 90 -8.11 2.05 8.17
C GLN A 90 -7.08 1.93 7.04
N PHE A 91 -6.07 2.78 7.04
CA PHE A 91 -5.02 2.82 6.02
C PHE A 91 -3.83 1.97 6.47
N TYR A 92 -3.48 0.97 5.67
CA TYR A 92 -2.30 0.14 5.89
C TYR A 92 -1.21 0.53 4.91
N PHE A 93 -0.02 0.80 5.42
CA PHE A 93 1.08 1.37 4.63
C PHE A 93 2.45 0.93 5.14
N LEU A 94 3.45 1.12 4.27
CA LEU A 94 4.86 0.87 4.54
C LEU A 94 5.62 2.20 4.55
N LEU A 95 6.71 2.27 5.29
CA LEU A 95 7.70 3.36 5.24
C LEU A 95 8.95 2.84 4.52
N THR A 96 8.93 2.93 3.19
CA THR A 96 9.84 2.17 2.32
C THR A 96 11.31 2.60 2.39
N LYS A 97 11.60 3.80 2.89
CA LYS A 97 12.96 4.33 3.07
C LYS A 97 13.47 4.22 4.51
N SER A 98 12.65 3.67 5.41
CA SER A 98 12.98 3.52 6.84
C SER A 98 13.94 2.35 7.10
N ASP A 99 14.33 2.18 8.36
CA ASP A 99 15.15 1.04 8.80
C ASP A 99 14.41 -0.31 8.76
N GLN A 100 13.08 -0.28 8.68
CA GLN A 100 12.19 -1.44 8.65
C GLN A 100 11.21 -1.34 7.48
N PRO A 101 11.69 -1.43 6.23
CA PRO A 101 10.88 -1.16 5.04
C PRO A 101 9.73 -2.16 4.82
N ASP A 102 9.81 -3.34 5.43
CA ASP A 102 8.79 -4.37 5.37
C ASP A 102 7.74 -4.27 6.50
N LEU A 103 7.93 -3.40 7.51
CA LEU A 103 7.00 -3.29 8.63
C LEU A 103 5.73 -2.53 8.22
N VAL A 104 4.57 -3.16 8.41
CA VAL A 104 3.28 -2.54 8.10
C VAL A 104 2.80 -1.69 9.28
N TYR A 105 2.46 -0.44 8.96
CA TYR A 105 1.81 0.50 9.85
C TYR A 105 0.33 0.63 9.51
N ARG A 106 -0.46 1.02 10.51
CA ARG A 106 -1.88 1.33 10.37
C ARG A 106 -2.12 2.77 10.80
N TYR A 107 -2.86 3.52 9.99
CA TYR A 107 -3.43 4.81 10.32
C TYR A 107 -4.96 4.72 10.35
N ASP A 108 -5.59 5.34 11.36
CA ASP A 108 -7.03 5.36 11.56
C ASP A 108 -7.60 6.75 11.27
N ASP A 109 -8.31 6.89 10.15
CA ASP A 109 -8.89 8.18 9.71
C ASP A 109 -10.10 8.59 10.56
N ASP A 110 -10.71 7.66 11.33
CA ASP A 110 -11.78 7.99 12.28
C ASP A 110 -11.24 8.65 13.56
N PHE A 111 -9.97 8.41 13.88
CA PHE A 111 -9.25 9.00 15.02
C PHE A 111 -7.98 9.72 14.56
N PRO A 112 -8.10 10.81 13.77
CA PRO A 112 -7.02 11.32 12.94
C PRO A 112 -5.99 12.19 13.67
N ASP A 113 -6.26 12.60 14.91
CA ASP A 113 -5.50 13.67 15.57
C ASP A 113 -4.30 13.17 16.41
N ALA A 114 -3.32 14.05 16.59
CA ALA A 114 -2.10 13.79 17.35
C ALA A 114 -2.33 13.56 18.87
N THR A 115 -3.56 13.74 19.37
CA THR A 115 -3.89 13.52 20.78
C THR A 115 -4.26 12.07 21.06
N ASP A 116 -4.59 11.29 20.02
CA ASP A 116 -4.81 9.86 20.13
C ASP A 116 -3.54 9.06 19.78
N PRO A 117 -2.90 8.38 20.76
CA PRO A 117 -1.76 7.50 20.48
C PRO A 117 -2.12 6.31 19.58
N GLY A 118 -3.42 6.03 19.38
CA GLY A 118 -3.96 5.01 18.47
C GLY A 118 -4.14 5.47 17.02
N ALA A 119 -3.99 6.78 16.72
CA ALA A 119 -4.15 7.33 15.37
C ALA A 119 -3.22 6.66 14.36
N MET A 120 -2.00 6.32 14.78
CA MET A 120 -1.08 5.51 13.99
C MET A 120 -0.29 4.54 14.86
N THR A 121 -0.34 3.26 14.48
CA THR A 121 0.29 2.17 15.22
C THR A 121 1.09 1.26 14.30
N SER A 122 2.24 0.78 14.75
CA SER A 122 2.87 -0.40 14.14
C SER A 122 1.95 -1.60 14.31
N THR A 123 1.74 -2.38 13.25
CA THR A 123 0.94 -3.61 13.34
C THR A 123 1.72 -4.78 13.92
N GLY A 124 3.05 -4.68 13.94
CA GLY A 124 3.96 -5.78 14.25
C GLY A 124 4.04 -6.87 13.17
N MET A 125 3.39 -6.68 12.02
CA MET A 125 3.45 -7.60 10.88
C MET A 125 4.41 -7.10 9.81
N THR A 126 5.11 -8.02 9.16
CA THR A 126 5.76 -7.73 7.86
C THR A 126 4.71 -7.59 6.75
N PHE A 127 5.14 -7.08 5.59
CA PHE A 127 4.29 -6.93 4.43
C PHE A 127 3.67 -8.27 4.01
N MET A 128 4.45 -9.35 3.94
CA MET A 128 3.93 -10.67 3.58
C MET A 128 3.01 -11.26 4.65
N GLU A 129 3.29 -11.04 5.93
CA GLU A 129 2.38 -11.43 7.01
C GLU A 129 1.03 -10.73 6.90
N TYR A 130 1.04 -9.43 6.58
CA TYR A 130 -0.18 -8.67 6.29
C TYR A 130 -0.90 -9.24 5.06
N MET A 131 -0.20 -9.53 3.95
CA MET A 131 -0.82 -10.11 2.76
C MET A 131 -1.43 -11.49 3.04
N HIS A 132 -0.76 -12.32 3.85
CA HIS A 132 -1.31 -13.60 4.30
C HIS A 132 -2.56 -13.43 5.17
N ARG A 133 -2.59 -12.46 6.08
CA ARG A 133 -3.80 -12.08 6.82
C ARG A 133 -4.90 -11.65 5.85
N ALA A 134 -4.59 -10.79 4.89
CA ALA A 134 -5.56 -10.27 3.93
C ALA A 134 -6.21 -11.41 3.13
N VAL A 135 -5.43 -12.39 2.69
CA VAL A 135 -5.96 -13.59 2.00
C VAL A 135 -6.90 -14.35 2.91
N ARG A 136 -6.54 -14.58 4.17
CA ARG A 136 -7.41 -15.33 5.12
C ARG A 136 -8.73 -14.61 5.42
N VAL A 137 -8.72 -13.28 5.46
CA VAL A 137 -9.88 -12.47 5.86
C VAL A 137 -10.78 -12.11 4.68
N HIS A 138 -10.19 -11.80 3.52
CA HIS A 138 -10.92 -11.17 2.40
C HIS A 138 -11.14 -12.09 1.20
N THR A 139 -10.48 -13.26 1.12
CA THR A 139 -10.73 -14.18 0.01
C THR A 139 -12.18 -14.69 0.08
N LYS A 140 -12.99 -14.27 -0.88
CA LYS A 140 -14.36 -14.77 -1.04
C LYS A 140 -14.34 -15.97 -1.99
N PRO A 141 -14.81 -17.14 -1.57
CA PRO A 141 -14.93 -18.30 -2.46
C PRO A 141 -15.78 -17.93 -3.69
N GLY A 142 -15.20 -18.05 -4.88
CA GLY A 142 -15.91 -17.89 -6.15
C GLY A 142 -16.01 -16.46 -6.71
N SER A 143 -15.29 -15.47 -6.17
CA SER A 143 -15.29 -14.12 -6.78
C SER A 143 -14.63 -14.12 -8.17
N GLY A 144 -13.45 -14.72 -8.32
CA GLY A 144 -12.73 -14.85 -9.60
C GLY A 144 -12.48 -13.54 -10.36
N VAL A 145 -12.74 -12.40 -9.72
CA VAL A 145 -12.65 -11.07 -10.34
C VAL A 145 -11.18 -10.73 -10.42
N VAL A 146 -10.65 -10.76 -11.64
CA VAL A 146 -9.28 -10.34 -11.91
C VAL A 146 -9.24 -8.81 -11.93
N CYS A 147 -8.74 -8.22 -10.84
CA CYS A 147 -8.46 -6.80 -10.78
C CYS A 147 -7.05 -6.52 -11.31
N ARG A 148 -6.90 -5.38 -11.98
CA ARG A 148 -5.61 -4.88 -12.48
C ARG A 148 -5.52 -3.41 -12.17
N GLY A 149 -4.53 -3.05 -11.34
CA GLY A 149 -4.21 -1.66 -11.07
C GLY A 149 -3.01 -1.20 -11.89
N GLU A 150 -3.08 0.04 -12.37
CA GLU A 150 -2.01 0.66 -13.16
C GLU A 150 -1.43 1.82 -12.36
N MET A 151 -0.24 1.61 -11.77
CA MET A 151 0.47 2.64 -11.00
C MET A 151 1.46 3.44 -11.85
N ILE A 152 1.64 3.11 -13.14
CA ILE A 152 2.51 3.87 -14.03
C ILE A 152 1.96 3.90 -15.45
N VAL A 153 2.26 4.97 -16.19
CA VAL A 153 1.97 5.04 -17.63
C VAL A 153 3.12 4.38 -18.37
N ILE A 154 2.80 3.38 -19.19
CA ILE A 154 3.74 2.70 -20.09
C ILE A 154 3.81 3.46 -21.41
#